data_AF-A0A350AEY0-F1
#
_entry.id   AF-A0A350AEY0-F1
#
_cell.length_a   1.000
_cell.length_b   1.000
_cell.length_c   1.000
_cell.angle_alpha   90.00
_cell.angle_beta   90.00
_cell.angle_gamma   90.00
#
_symmetry.space_group_name_H-M   'P 1'
#
loop_
_entity.id
_entity.type
_entity.pdbx_description
1 polymer ?
#
loop_
_entity_poly.entity_id
_entity_poly.type
_entity_poly.pdbx_seq_one_letter_code
_entity_poly.pdbx_strand_id
1 'polypeptide(L)'
;ALRTRAFQRQKDLSARGVGTEAATEAAELAASSSRQAALSRSQAVAQAEARVDQAATRLSRVKIALAESERRLADTTVTAPFAGTLSGVTLVEGRLVTQNERLAALVDGTQLEAAVRLSTAQYVRLLDDEGRLVARPAKITLDLWGTALTTTGMLTRASAETGDGQTGRLVFAQIDAARGLKPGDFVTVSVEEPAIEQVVRLPATALDSSGTVLALSADERLEALPVRLERRQGDEVLVRGAELAGREVVAERSPLLGAGVKVRALREEGIPAPEAPALVELTPERRAKLVAFIEGNKMMPADVRERILGQLQEPQVPANMVERIESRMGG
;
A
#
# COMPACT_ATOMS: atom_id res chain seq x y z
N ALA A 1 -36.48 22.27 70.33
CA ALA A 1 -37.72 23.07 70.14
C ALA A 1 -38.60 23.16 71.40
N LEU A 2 -39.01 22.05 72.02
CA LEU A 2 -39.89 22.08 73.21
C LEU A 2 -39.20 22.66 74.46
N ARG A 3 -37.96 22.22 74.76
CA ARG A 3 -37.17 22.73 75.91
C ARG A 3 -36.82 24.22 75.78
N THR A 4 -36.47 24.68 74.58
CA THR A 4 -36.22 26.10 74.30
C THR A 4 -37.47 26.96 74.50
N ARG A 5 -38.65 26.49 74.06
CA ARG A 5 -39.93 27.17 74.31
C ARG A 5 -40.30 27.16 75.80
N ALA A 6 -40.01 26.08 76.51
CA ALA A 6 -40.22 26.01 77.96
C ALA A 6 -39.33 26.99 78.72
N PHE A 7 -38.05 27.13 78.32
CA PHE A 7 -37.15 28.14 78.87
C PHE A 7 -37.65 29.56 78.61
N GLN A 8 -38.07 29.89 77.38
CA GLN A 8 -38.61 31.22 77.10
C GLN A 8 -39.88 31.54 77.90
N ARG A 9 -40.80 30.58 78.03
CA ARG A 9 -41.97 30.76 78.89
C ARG A 9 -41.59 31.01 80.36
N GLN A 10 -40.58 30.30 80.88
CA GLN A 10 -40.12 30.54 82.25
C GLN A 10 -39.46 31.91 82.40
N LYS A 11 -38.69 32.35 81.40
CA LYS A 11 -38.09 33.68 81.36
C LYS A 11 -39.15 34.79 81.34
N ASP A 12 -40.22 34.61 80.56
CA ASP A 12 -41.35 35.55 80.49
C ASP A 12 -42.15 35.61 81.81
N LEU A 13 -42.34 34.47 82.48
CA LEU A 13 -43.02 34.39 83.77
C LEU A 13 -42.20 35.04 84.89
N SER A 14 -40.88 34.85 84.89
CA SER A 14 -39.96 35.51 85.83
C SER A 14 -39.94 37.03 85.63
N ALA A 15 -39.90 37.51 84.38
CA ALA A 15 -39.96 38.96 84.08
C ALA A 15 -41.26 39.64 84.52
N ARG A 16 -42.36 38.89 84.65
CA ARG A 16 -43.66 39.36 85.17
C ARG A 16 -43.80 39.23 86.69
N GLY A 17 -42.77 38.77 87.39
CA GLY A 17 -42.74 38.62 88.86
C GLY A 17 -43.48 37.40 89.40
N VAL A 18 -43.86 36.44 88.55
CA VAL A 18 -44.65 35.24 88.91
C VAL A 18 -43.86 33.93 88.83
N GLY A 19 -42.56 33.99 88.48
CA GLY A 19 -41.66 32.84 88.39
C GLY A 19 -40.50 32.90 89.39
N THR A 20 -39.93 31.75 89.72
CA THR A 20 -38.74 31.63 90.59
C THR A 20 -37.45 31.52 89.76
N GLU A 21 -36.35 32.13 90.21
CA GLU A 21 -35.04 32.03 89.55
C GLU A 21 -34.58 30.57 89.32
N ALA A 22 -34.79 29.71 90.31
CA ALA A 22 -34.45 28.28 90.21
C ALA A 22 -35.17 27.56 89.05
N ALA A 23 -36.42 27.93 88.75
CA ALA A 23 -37.18 27.34 87.65
C ALA A 23 -36.69 27.82 86.29
N THR A 24 -36.25 29.09 86.18
CA THR A 24 -35.62 29.62 84.96
C THR A 24 -34.27 28.97 84.69
N GLU A 25 -33.42 28.82 85.70
CA GLU A 25 -32.11 28.17 85.58
C GLU A 25 -32.23 26.69 85.20
N ALA A 26 -33.15 25.95 85.84
CA ALA A 26 -33.42 24.56 85.49
C ALA A 26 -33.91 24.41 84.04
N ALA A 27 -34.76 25.33 83.58
CA ALA A 27 -35.23 25.34 82.20
C ALA A 27 -34.12 25.72 81.21
N GLU A 28 -33.22 26.64 81.58
CA GLU A 28 -32.04 27.00 80.80
C GLU A 28 -31.08 25.83 80.64
N LEU A 29 -30.72 25.17 81.76
CA LEU A 29 -29.85 24.01 81.77
C LEU A 29 -30.43 22.88 80.92
N ALA A 30 -31.74 22.63 81.03
CA ALA A 30 -32.44 21.64 80.21
C ALA A 30 -32.50 22.01 78.72
N ALA A 31 -32.59 23.30 78.38
CA ALA A 31 -32.54 23.77 77.00
C ALA A 31 -31.11 23.72 76.43
N SER A 32 -30.09 23.97 77.26
CA SER A 32 -28.68 23.86 76.90
C SER A 32 -28.26 22.41 76.67
N SER A 33 -28.58 21.50 77.61
CA SER A 33 -28.29 20.07 77.47
C SER A 33 -29.00 19.44 76.26
N SER A 34 -30.25 19.85 75.99
CA SER A 34 -30.97 19.43 74.79
C SER A 34 -30.29 19.91 73.49
N ARG A 35 -29.71 21.11 73.47
CA ARG A 35 -28.95 21.63 72.31
C ARG A 35 -27.64 20.88 72.14
N GLN A 36 -26.90 20.64 73.22
CA GLN A 36 -25.66 19.85 73.20
C GLN A 36 -25.92 18.42 72.71
N ALA A 37 -26.98 17.77 73.19
CA ALA A 37 -27.36 16.43 72.74
C ALA A 37 -27.74 16.40 71.24
N ALA A 38 -28.43 17.42 70.74
CA ALA A 38 -28.75 17.54 69.32
C ALA A 38 -27.47 17.74 68.48
N LEU A 39 -26.57 18.64 68.90
CA LEU A 39 -25.29 18.89 68.23
C LEU A 39 -24.42 17.63 68.21
N SER A 40 -24.32 16.92 69.33
CA SER A 40 -23.57 15.66 69.42
C SER A 40 -24.13 14.60 68.47
N ARG A 41 -25.47 14.49 68.35
CA ARG A 41 -26.10 13.59 67.37
C ARG A 41 -25.83 14.03 65.93
N SER A 42 -25.91 15.32 65.62
CA SER A 42 -25.56 15.84 64.28
C SER A 42 -24.10 15.56 63.94
N GLN A 43 -23.18 15.75 64.88
CA GLN A 43 -21.76 15.41 64.70
C GLN A 43 -21.56 13.91 64.47
N ALA A 44 -22.27 13.05 65.21
CA ALA A 44 -22.21 11.60 65.03
C ALA A 44 -22.71 11.16 63.64
N VAL A 45 -23.76 11.80 63.12
CA VAL A 45 -24.26 11.57 61.74
C VAL A 45 -23.21 12.02 60.72
N ALA A 46 -22.69 13.24 60.83
CA ALA A 46 -21.67 13.75 59.92
C ALA A 46 -20.40 12.87 59.91
N GLN A 47 -19.98 12.35 61.07
CA GLN A 47 -18.88 11.39 61.17
C GLN A 47 -19.21 10.02 60.54
N ALA A 48 -20.47 9.57 60.61
CA ALA A 48 -20.90 8.34 59.94
C ALA A 48 -20.91 8.52 58.41
N GLU A 49 -21.44 9.63 57.91
CA GLU A 49 -21.43 9.99 56.49
C GLU A 49 -20.00 10.08 55.96
N ALA A 50 -19.11 10.80 56.66
CA ALA A 50 -17.70 10.87 56.28
C ALA A 50 -17.02 9.49 56.24
N ARG A 51 -17.38 8.55 57.14
CA ARG A 51 -16.88 7.17 57.12
C ARG A 51 -17.37 6.40 55.89
N VAL A 52 -18.61 6.61 55.46
CA VAL A 52 -19.15 6.02 54.23
C VAL A 52 -18.39 6.54 53.01
N ASP A 53 -18.18 7.85 52.91
CA ASP A 53 -17.46 8.46 51.79
C ASP A 53 -15.99 8.00 51.71
N GLN A 54 -15.33 7.86 52.87
CA GLN A 54 -13.98 7.30 52.95
C GLN A 54 -13.94 5.84 52.51
N ALA A 55 -14.92 5.03 52.93
CA ALA A 55 -15.03 3.62 52.52
C ALA A 55 -15.29 3.49 51.01
N ALA A 56 -16.16 4.33 50.44
CA ALA A 56 -16.42 4.39 49.01
C ALA A 56 -15.17 4.78 48.21
N THR A 57 -14.43 5.79 48.68
CA THR A 57 -13.16 6.20 48.06
C THR A 57 -12.12 5.08 48.13
N ARG A 58 -12.01 4.39 49.27
CA ARG A 58 -11.10 3.25 49.44
C ARG A 58 -11.46 2.10 48.51
N LEU A 59 -12.75 1.78 48.39
CA LEU A 59 -13.23 0.75 47.47
C LEU A 59 -12.88 1.10 46.02
N SER A 60 -13.08 2.36 45.60
CA SER A 60 -12.69 2.84 44.27
C SER A 60 -11.19 2.65 44.01
N ARG A 61 -10.33 3.03 44.97
CA ARG A 61 -8.87 2.83 44.86
C ARG A 61 -8.48 1.37 44.73
N VAL A 62 -9.10 0.48 45.51
CA VAL A 62 -8.84 -0.98 45.43
C VAL A 62 -9.28 -1.54 44.07
N LYS A 63 -10.40 -1.08 43.52
CA LYS A 63 -10.85 -1.48 42.18
C LYS A 63 -9.88 -1.04 41.08
N ILE A 64 -9.35 0.18 41.18
CA ILE A 64 -8.34 0.69 40.23
C ILE A 64 -7.06 -0.16 40.33
N ALA A 65 -6.59 -0.45 41.55
CA ALA A 65 -5.41 -1.29 41.76
C ALA A 65 -5.60 -2.71 41.19
N LEU A 66 -6.79 -3.31 41.35
CA LEU A 66 -7.12 -4.60 40.75
C LEU A 66 -7.06 -4.53 39.21
N ALA A 67 -7.73 -3.55 38.60
CA ALA A 67 -7.74 -3.38 37.14
C ALA A 67 -6.34 -3.08 36.56
N GLU A 68 -5.46 -2.42 37.32
CA GLU A 68 -4.06 -2.26 36.94
C GLU A 68 -3.27 -3.57 37.03
N SER A 69 -3.46 -4.36 38.10
CA SER A 69 -2.83 -5.67 38.24
C SER A 69 -3.29 -6.65 37.16
N GLU A 70 -4.58 -6.64 36.79
CA GLU A 70 -5.14 -7.44 35.70
C GLU A 70 -4.54 -7.06 34.35
N ARG A 71 -4.39 -5.75 34.07
CA ARG A 71 -3.71 -5.27 32.85
C ARG A 71 -2.25 -5.71 32.81
N ARG A 72 -1.51 -5.55 33.92
CA ARG A 72 -0.10 -6.01 33.99
C ARG A 72 0.02 -7.51 33.76
N LEU A 73 -0.93 -8.31 34.24
CA LEU A 73 -0.96 -9.75 33.98
C LEU A 73 -1.25 -10.03 32.50
N ALA A 74 -2.21 -9.35 31.88
CA ALA A 74 -2.49 -9.49 30.45
C ALA A 74 -1.28 -9.10 29.59
N ASP A 75 -0.57 -8.03 29.96
CA ASP A 75 0.64 -7.56 29.27
C ASP A 75 1.82 -8.55 29.34
N THR A 76 1.75 -9.59 30.18
CA THR A 76 2.74 -10.69 30.18
C THR A 76 2.62 -11.59 28.94
N THR A 77 1.46 -11.58 28.28
CA THR A 77 1.21 -12.35 27.06
C THR A 77 1.06 -11.41 25.88
N VAL A 78 2.14 -11.29 25.09
CA VAL A 78 2.11 -10.47 23.87
C VAL A 78 1.58 -11.31 22.71
N THR A 79 0.42 -10.93 22.18
CA THR A 79 -0.20 -11.55 21.00
C THR A 79 0.00 -10.69 19.77
N ALA A 80 0.11 -11.32 18.60
CA ALA A 80 0.19 -10.59 17.35
C ALA A 80 -1.17 -9.95 17.02
N PRO A 81 -1.24 -8.64 16.74
CA PRO A 81 -2.51 -7.97 16.43
C PRO A 81 -3.09 -8.38 15.07
N PHE A 82 -2.29 -8.97 14.18
CA PHE A 82 -2.69 -9.46 12.87
C PHE A 82 -1.83 -10.65 12.44
N ALA A 83 -2.28 -11.39 11.43
CA ALA A 83 -1.51 -12.47 10.83
C ALA A 83 -0.40 -11.89 9.92
N GLY A 84 0.84 -12.36 10.11
CA GLY A 84 1.97 -11.85 9.34
C GLY A 84 3.24 -12.68 9.54
N THR A 85 4.34 -12.19 9.00
CA THR A 85 5.67 -12.80 9.17
C THR A 85 6.51 -11.95 10.12
N LEU A 86 7.18 -12.59 11.08
CA LEU A 86 8.10 -11.90 11.97
C LEU A 86 9.47 -11.73 11.30
N SER A 87 10.07 -10.55 11.48
CA SER A 87 11.45 -10.26 11.10
C SER A 87 12.22 -9.68 12.29
N GLY A 88 13.54 -9.86 12.31
CA GLY A 88 14.41 -9.35 13.38
C GLY A 88 14.05 -9.85 14.77
N VAL A 89 13.68 -11.14 14.90
CA VAL A 89 13.31 -11.75 16.17
C VAL A 89 14.53 -11.81 17.08
N THR A 90 14.46 -11.16 18.24
CA THR A 90 15.52 -11.18 19.26
C THR A 90 15.17 -12.04 20.48
N LEU A 91 13.99 -12.64 20.47
CA LEU A 91 13.48 -13.44 21.58
C LEU A 91 14.10 -14.82 21.63
N VAL A 92 14.48 -15.23 22.84
CA VAL A 92 14.91 -16.58 23.20
C VAL A 92 14.26 -16.91 24.53
N GLU A 93 13.92 -18.18 24.74
CA GLU A 93 13.34 -18.65 26.00
C GLU A 93 14.26 -18.33 27.18
N GLY A 94 13.68 -17.87 28.29
CA GLY A 94 14.40 -17.51 29.52
C GLY A 94 15.11 -16.14 29.49
N ARG A 95 15.08 -15.42 28.37
CA ARG A 95 15.62 -14.06 28.29
C ARG A 95 14.73 -13.07 29.03
N LEU A 96 15.34 -12.22 29.85
CA LEU A 96 14.66 -11.07 30.45
C LEU A 96 14.41 -10.00 29.38
N VAL A 97 13.16 -9.57 29.26
CA VAL A 97 12.74 -8.46 28.37
C VAL A 97 12.43 -7.23 29.19
N THR A 98 12.74 -6.06 28.63
CA THR A 98 12.47 -4.77 29.28
C THR A 98 11.21 -4.10 28.71
N GLN A 99 10.61 -3.19 29.48
CA GLN A 99 9.45 -2.44 29.01
C GLN A 99 9.82 -1.59 27.79
N ASN A 100 8.97 -1.60 26.77
CA ASN A 100 9.18 -0.91 25.48
C ASN A 100 10.32 -1.48 24.61
N GLU A 101 10.85 -2.65 24.94
CA GLU A 101 11.83 -3.32 24.08
C GLU A 101 11.18 -3.83 22.79
N ARG A 102 11.83 -3.57 21.65
CA ARG A 102 11.39 -4.13 20.37
C ARG A 102 11.83 -5.58 20.25
N LEU A 103 10.88 -6.50 20.38
CA LEU A 103 11.15 -7.94 20.34
C LEU A 103 11.30 -8.49 18.92
N ALA A 104 10.47 -8.01 18.00
CA ALA A 104 10.46 -8.36 16.58
C ALA A 104 9.67 -7.29 15.80
N ALA A 105 9.76 -7.33 14.47
CA ALA A 105 8.88 -6.59 13.58
C ALA A 105 7.90 -7.55 12.91
N LEU A 106 6.59 -7.30 13.06
CA LEU A 106 5.54 -8.07 12.42
C LEU A 106 5.19 -7.41 11.08
N VAL A 107 5.35 -8.16 9.99
CA VAL A 107 5.12 -7.71 8.62
C VAL A 107 3.87 -8.36 8.06
N ASP A 108 2.92 -7.55 7.60
CA ASP A 108 1.77 -8.03 6.83
C ASP A 108 2.19 -8.26 5.38
N GLY A 109 2.18 -9.52 4.93
CA GLY A 109 2.53 -9.87 3.54
C GLY A 109 1.41 -9.60 2.53
N THR A 110 0.21 -9.23 3.00
CA THR A 110 -0.95 -8.94 2.15
C THR A 110 -1.11 -7.46 1.82
N GLN A 111 -0.53 -6.58 2.64
CA GLN A 111 -0.61 -5.13 2.47
C GLN A 111 0.79 -4.55 2.24
N LEU A 112 1.33 -4.81 1.06
CA LEU A 112 2.61 -4.25 0.63
C LEU A 112 2.39 -3.01 -0.23
N GLU A 113 3.32 -2.06 -0.13
CA GLU A 113 3.39 -0.89 -0.98
C GLU A 113 4.79 -0.76 -1.59
N ALA A 114 4.85 -0.39 -2.87
CA ALA A 114 6.07 0.00 -3.55
C ALA A 114 6.27 1.51 -3.42
N ALA A 115 7.39 1.91 -2.83
CA ALA A 115 7.76 3.31 -2.67
C ALA A 115 8.63 3.76 -3.87
N VAL A 116 8.16 4.74 -4.64
CA VAL A 116 8.80 5.20 -5.87
C VAL A 116 9.11 6.68 -5.78
N ARG A 117 10.34 7.07 -6.13
CA ARG A 117 10.72 8.48 -6.26
C ARG A 117 10.59 8.95 -7.69
N LEU A 118 9.88 10.04 -7.86
CA LEU A 118 9.65 10.69 -9.15
C LEU A 118 10.29 12.07 -9.17
N SER A 119 10.78 12.49 -10.33
CA SER A 119 11.12 13.90 -10.55
C SER A 119 9.87 14.78 -10.46
N THR A 120 10.03 16.07 -10.15
CA THR A 120 8.90 17.02 -10.12
C THR A 120 8.14 17.04 -11.45
N ALA A 121 8.84 16.96 -12.57
CA ALA A 121 8.24 16.93 -13.91
C ALA A 121 7.40 15.66 -14.17
N GLN A 122 7.78 14.51 -13.61
CA GLN A 122 6.99 13.28 -13.69
C GLN A 122 5.80 13.33 -12.73
N TYR A 123 6.00 13.84 -11.51
CA TYR A 123 4.96 13.90 -10.50
C TYR A 123 3.77 14.77 -10.94
N VAL A 124 4.02 15.94 -11.53
CA VAL A 124 2.97 16.84 -12.03
C VAL A 124 2.05 16.16 -13.04
N ARG A 125 2.55 15.18 -13.82
CA ARG A 125 1.76 14.46 -14.82
C ARG A 125 0.78 13.44 -14.23
N LEU A 126 0.98 13.09 -12.96
CA LEU A 126 0.12 12.17 -12.23
C LEU A 126 -0.97 12.89 -11.43
N LEU A 127 -0.99 14.23 -11.48
CA LEU A 127 -1.97 15.05 -10.80
C LEU A 127 -3.21 15.31 -11.67
N ASP A 128 -4.34 15.57 -11.03
CA ASP A 128 -5.53 16.17 -11.65
C ASP A 128 -5.38 17.69 -11.79
N ASP A 129 -6.41 18.32 -12.38
CA ASP A 129 -6.48 19.77 -12.59
C ASP A 129 -6.50 20.55 -11.26
N GLU A 130 -6.87 19.90 -10.15
CA GLU A 130 -6.82 20.46 -8.80
C GLU A 130 -5.48 20.20 -8.08
N GLY A 131 -4.52 19.56 -8.73
CA GLY A 131 -3.19 19.27 -8.19
C GLY A 131 -3.13 18.10 -7.21
N ARG A 132 -4.14 17.22 -7.19
CA ARG A 132 -4.20 16.02 -6.35
C ARG A 132 -3.74 14.80 -7.15
N LEU A 133 -3.06 13.87 -6.47
CA LEU A 133 -2.62 12.63 -7.10
C LEU A 133 -3.84 11.78 -7.48
N VAL A 134 -3.94 11.43 -8.77
CA VAL A 134 -5.01 10.58 -9.26
C VAL A 134 -4.64 9.13 -9.04
N ALA A 135 -5.58 8.36 -8.50
CA ALA A 135 -5.38 6.94 -8.32
C ALA A 135 -5.33 6.24 -9.69
N ARG A 136 -4.22 5.54 -9.97
CA ARG A 136 -3.96 4.96 -11.30
C ARG A 136 -3.51 3.51 -11.20
N PRO A 137 -3.91 2.63 -12.14
CA PRO A 137 -3.36 1.30 -12.25
C PRO A 137 -1.84 1.34 -12.43
N ALA A 138 -1.15 0.45 -11.74
CA ALA A 138 0.28 0.28 -11.82
C ALA A 138 0.63 -1.20 -12.00
N LYS A 139 1.60 -1.46 -12.87
CA LYS A 139 2.23 -2.78 -13.03
C LYS A 139 3.54 -2.77 -12.28
N ILE A 140 3.71 -3.70 -11.36
CA ILE A 140 4.88 -3.81 -10.48
C ILE A 140 5.63 -5.07 -10.88
N THR A 141 6.89 -4.90 -11.27
CA THR A 141 7.72 -5.99 -11.78
C THR A 141 9.01 -6.08 -10.97
N LEU A 142 9.28 -7.26 -10.42
CA LEU A 142 10.56 -7.61 -9.84
C LEU A 142 11.30 -8.50 -10.84
N ASP A 143 12.49 -8.08 -11.27
CA ASP A 143 13.35 -8.88 -12.15
C ASP A 143 14.38 -9.65 -11.32
N LEU A 144 14.29 -10.99 -11.32
CA LEU A 144 15.21 -11.89 -10.64
C LEU A 144 15.93 -12.76 -11.67
N TRP A 145 17.09 -12.29 -12.13
CA TRP A 145 18.01 -13.05 -12.99
C TRP A 145 17.31 -13.78 -14.15
N GLY A 146 16.42 -13.09 -14.87
CA GLY A 146 15.70 -13.64 -16.03
C GLY A 146 14.34 -14.25 -15.72
N THR A 147 13.91 -14.29 -14.45
CA THR A 147 12.52 -14.57 -14.07
C THR A 147 11.88 -13.30 -13.53
N ALA A 148 10.94 -12.73 -14.28
CA ALA A 148 10.21 -11.54 -13.87
C ALA A 148 8.94 -11.92 -13.10
N LEU A 149 8.90 -11.57 -11.80
CA LEU A 149 7.67 -11.63 -11.02
C LEU A 149 6.88 -10.34 -11.28
N THR A 150 5.71 -10.49 -11.88
CA THR A 150 4.82 -9.36 -12.19
C THR A 150 3.56 -9.42 -11.34
N THR A 151 3.17 -8.27 -10.80
CA THR A 151 1.88 -8.08 -10.13
C THR A 151 1.26 -6.73 -10.50
N THR A 152 -0.02 -6.59 -10.18
CA THR A 152 -0.77 -5.34 -10.33
C THR A 152 -0.85 -4.61 -9.00
N GLY A 153 -1.11 -3.32 -9.10
CA GLY A 153 -1.35 -2.46 -7.97
C GLY A 153 -1.99 -1.16 -8.39
N MET A 154 -2.13 -0.26 -7.44
CA MET A 154 -2.70 1.06 -7.66
C MET A 154 -1.79 2.11 -7.04
N LEU A 155 -1.48 3.17 -7.78
CA LEU A 155 -0.87 4.36 -7.21
C LEU A 155 -1.92 5.06 -6.34
N THR A 156 -1.70 5.17 -5.03
CA THR A 156 -2.74 5.63 -4.09
C THR A 156 -2.41 6.97 -3.45
N ARG A 157 -1.13 7.23 -3.14
CA ARG A 157 -0.76 8.41 -2.36
C ARG A 157 0.64 8.92 -2.66
N ALA A 158 0.82 10.22 -2.40
CA ALA A 158 2.11 10.88 -2.36
C ALA A 158 2.53 11.14 -0.92
N SER A 159 3.84 11.19 -0.66
CA SER A 159 4.38 11.68 0.61
C SER A 159 4.08 13.16 0.77
N ALA A 160 3.66 13.54 1.98
CA ALA A 160 3.46 14.94 2.35
C ALA A 160 4.79 15.72 2.45
N GLU A 161 5.90 15.00 2.69
CA GLU A 161 7.22 15.58 2.88
C GLU A 161 8.14 15.27 1.69
N THR A 162 8.93 16.28 1.32
CA THR A 162 10.09 16.11 0.44
C THR A 162 11.27 15.85 1.36
N GLY A 163 11.57 14.59 1.65
CA GLY A 163 12.53 14.20 2.70
C GLY A 163 13.88 14.93 2.61
N ASP A 164 14.51 15.13 3.77
CA ASP A 164 15.70 15.96 3.93
C ASP A 164 16.83 15.62 2.92
N GLY A 165 17.25 16.64 2.17
CA GLY A 165 18.34 16.53 1.19
C GLY A 165 18.03 15.66 -0.04
N GLN A 166 16.80 15.18 -0.20
CA GLN A 166 16.41 14.37 -1.34
C GLN A 166 15.61 15.19 -2.36
N THR A 167 16.00 15.10 -3.63
CA THR A 167 15.26 15.70 -4.73
C THR A 167 14.16 14.76 -5.23
N GLY A 168 13.05 15.33 -5.69
CA GLY A 168 11.89 14.58 -6.19
C GLY A 168 10.79 14.32 -5.17
N ARG A 169 9.70 13.70 -5.63
CA ARG A 169 8.49 13.42 -4.87
C ARG A 169 8.37 11.92 -4.66
N LEU A 170 8.14 11.50 -3.42
CA LEU A 170 7.92 10.10 -3.08
C LEU A 170 6.43 9.77 -3.24
N VAL A 171 6.13 8.72 -4.00
CA VAL A 171 4.78 8.20 -4.19
C VAL A 171 4.72 6.72 -3.84
N PHE A 172 3.54 6.25 -3.48
CA PHE A 172 3.33 4.88 -3.02
C PHE A 172 2.30 4.20 -3.94
N ALA A 173 2.67 3.03 -4.43
CA ALA A 173 1.79 2.14 -5.15
C ALA A 173 1.43 0.95 -4.26
N GLN A 174 0.16 0.83 -3.90
CA GLN A 174 -0.38 -0.32 -3.16
C GLN A 174 -0.37 -1.54 -4.07
N ILE A 175 0.09 -2.67 -3.56
CA ILE A 175 0.19 -3.93 -4.30
C ILE A 175 -1.05 -4.77 -4.04
N ASP A 176 -1.78 -5.18 -5.09
CA ASP A 176 -3.02 -5.95 -4.93
C ASP A 176 -2.74 -7.38 -4.43
N ALA A 177 -1.69 -7.98 -4.99
CA ALA A 177 -1.23 -9.31 -4.62
C ALA A 177 0.29 -9.32 -4.57
N ALA A 178 0.87 -9.55 -3.38
CA ALA A 178 2.32 -9.58 -3.23
C ALA A 178 2.99 -10.66 -4.09
N ARG A 179 2.33 -11.79 -4.38
CA ARG A 179 2.84 -12.90 -5.23
C ARG A 179 4.27 -13.35 -4.90
N GLY A 180 4.73 -13.17 -3.67
CA GLY A 180 6.09 -13.52 -3.24
C GLY A 180 7.03 -12.32 -3.03
N LEU A 181 6.59 -11.10 -3.37
CA LEU A 181 7.29 -9.86 -3.01
C LEU A 181 7.44 -9.74 -1.50
N LYS A 182 8.58 -9.20 -1.08
CA LYS A 182 8.93 -8.94 0.31
C LYS A 182 9.39 -7.49 0.50
N PRO A 183 9.25 -6.94 1.71
CA PRO A 183 9.86 -5.67 2.03
C PRO A 183 11.38 -5.71 1.77
N GLY A 184 11.87 -4.70 1.07
CA GLY A 184 13.27 -4.59 0.66
C GLY A 184 13.54 -5.01 -0.79
N ASP A 185 12.57 -5.63 -1.48
CA ASP A 185 12.71 -5.93 -2.91
C ASP A 185 12.74 -4.65 -3.75
N PHE A 186 13.66 -4.60 -4.70
CA PHE A 186 13.77 -3.50 -5.66
C PHE A 186 12.92 -3.80 -6.89
N VAL A 187 11.80 -3.10 -7.00
CA VAL A 187 10.82 -3.31 -8.08
C VAL A 187 10.78 -2.14 -9.06
N THR A 188 10.42 -2.44 -10.30
CA THR A 188 10.07 -1.44 -11.31
C THR A 188 8.56 -1.25 -11.31
N VAL A 189 8.12 0.00 -11.18
CA VAL A 189 6.69 0.37 -11.22
C VAL A 189 6.40 1.10 -12.53
N SER A 190 5.54 0.51 -13.35
CA SER A 190 5.02 1.11 -14.58
C SER A 190 3.60 1.60 -14.34
N VAL A 191 3.38 2.91 -14.48
CA VAL A 191 2.07 3.54 -14.27
C VAL A 191 1.49 3.96 -15.62
N GLU A 192 0.19 3.73 -15.81
CA GLU A 192 -0.50 4.17 -17.01
C GLU A 192 -0.88 5.65 -16.92
N GLU A 193 -0.33 6.46 -17.82
CA GLU A 193 -0.60 7.89 -17.95
C GLU A 193 -1.68 8.17 -19.01
N PRO A 194 -2.33 9.36 -19.00
CA PRO A 194 -3.26 9.73 -20.06
C PRO A 194 -2.60 9.67 -21.43
N ALA A 195 -3.37 9.27 -22.44
CA ALA A 195 -2.93 9.32 -23.81
C ALA A 195 -2.56 10.76 -24.20
N ILE A 196 -1.39 10.93 -24.80
CA ILE A 196 -0.98 12.22 -25.36
C ILE A 196 -1.49 12.26 -26.80
N GLU A 197 -2.41 13.17 -27.07
CA GLU A 197 -2.98 13.31 -28.42
C GLU A 197 -2.05 14.10 -29.34
N GLN A 198 -2.19 13.87 -30.65
CA GLN A 198 -1.51 14.61 -31.73
C GLN A 198 0.02 14.58 -31.61
N VAL A 199 0.58 13.40 -31.32
CA VAL A 199 2.03 13.15 -31.31
C VAL A 199 2.36 12.04 -32.30
N VAL A 200 3.58 12.12 -32.83
CA VAL A 200 4.19 11.08 -33.65
C VAL A 200 5.24 10.36 -32.81
N ARG A 201 5.21 9.04 -32.83
CA ARG A 201 6.20 8.19 -32.17
C ARG A 201 7.32 7.89 -33.14
N LEU A 202 8.54 8.25 -32.78
CA LEU A 202 9.74 8.03 -33.56
C LEU A 202 10.80 7.34 -32.70
N PRO A 203 11.73 6.58 -33.29
CA PRO A 203 12.93 6.15 -32.58
C PRO A 203 13.72 7.36 -32.07
N ALA A 204 14.37 7.23 -30.91
CA ALA A 204 15.17 8.31 -30.33
C ALA A 204 16.31 8.77 -31.24
N THR A 205 16.76 7.90 -32.15
CA THR A 205 17.79 8.15 -33.18
C THR A 205 17.33 9.06 -34.31
N ALA A 206 16.03 9.32 -34.45
CA ALA A 206 15.48 10.19 -35.51
C ALA A 206 15.57 11.69 -35.17
N LEU A 207 15.64 12.03 -33.88
CA LEU A 207 15.61 13.39 -33.36
C LEU A 207 17.03 13.91 -33.11
N ASP A 208 17.36 15.08 -33.66
CA ASP A 208 18.65 15.72 -33.35
C ASP A 208 18.63 16.54 -32.05
N SER A 209 19.82 17.00 -31.64
CA SER A 209 19.99 17.88 -30.47
C SER A 209 19.32 19.25 -30.61
N SER A 210 19.01 19.67 -31.84
CA SER A 210 18.39 20.95 -32.17
C SER A 210 16.86 20.87 -32.22
N GLY A 211 16.27 19.69 -32.01
CA GLY A 211 14.82 19.49 -32.07
C GLY A 211 14.27 19.37 -33.49
N THR A 212 15.04 18.79 -34.41
CA THR A 212 14.69 18.66 -35.83
C THR A 212 14.71 17.18 -36.23
N VAL A 213 13.78 16.81 -37.11
CA VAL A 213 13.74 15.47 -37.73
C VAL A 213 13.87 15.61 -39.25
N LEU A 214 14.40 14.58 -39.91
CA LEU A 214 14.51 14.56 -41.36
C LEU A 214 13.31 13.81 -41.94
N ALA A 215 12.46 14.51 -42.69
CA ALA A 215 11.32 13.93 -43.39
C ALA A 215 11.60 13.85 -44.90
N LEU A 216 11.03 12.86 -45.57
CA LEU A 216 11.12 12.71 -47.01
C LEU A 216 10.13 13.64 -47.71
N SER A 217 10.58 14.34 -48.75
CA SER A 217 9.74 15.13 -49.65
C SER A 217 9.25 14.32 -50.84
N ALA A 218 8.27 14.86 -51.57
CA ALA A 218 7.72 14.25 -52.78
C ALA A 218 8.80 14.02 -53.88
N ASP A 219 9.87 14.83 -53.85
CA ASP A 219 11.01 14.73 -54.79
C ASP A 219 12.12 13.78 -54.32
N GLU A 220 11.82 12.89 -53.35
CA GLU A 220 12.77 11.97 -52.71
C GLU A 220 13.97 12.68 -52.04
N ARG A 221 13.75 13.89 -51.52
CA ARG A 221 14.77 14.68 -50.82
C ARG A 221 14.46 14.81 -49.35
N LEU A 222 15.51 14.85 -48.52
CA LEU A 222 15.37 15.06 -47.08
C LEU A 222 15.10 16.54 -46.77
N GLU A 223 14.07 16.80 -46.00
CA GLU A 223 13.73 18.11 -45.45
C GLU A 223 13.87 18.07 -43.93
N ALA A 224 14.53 19.09 -43.38
CA ALA A 224 14.68 19.23 -41.94
C ALA A 224 13.45 19.95 -41.38
N LEU A 225 12.64 19.24 -40.61
CA LEU A 225 11.41 19.76 -40.00
C LEU A 225 11.60 19.98 -38.50
N PRO A 226 11.35 21.20 -37.99
CA PRO A 226 11.40 21.47 -36.56
C PRO A 226 10.24 20.75 -35.86
N VAL A 227 10.55 20.10 -34.74
CA VAL A 227 9.58 19.37 -33.92
C VAL A 227 9.75 19.69 -32.45
N ARG A 228 8.66 19.63 -31.71
CA ARG A 228 8.67 19.77 -30.26
C ARG A 228 8.71 18.38 -29.63
N LEU A 229 9.75 18.10 -28.85
CA LEU A 229 9.81 16.88 -28.05
C LEU A 229 8.81 16.98 -26.89
N GLU A 230 7.82 16.11 -26.87
CA GLU A 230 6.85 15.99 -25.77
C GLU A 230 7.34 14.99 -24.73
N ARG A 231 7.89 13.85 -25.17
CA ARG A 231 8.28 12.77 -24.27
C ARG A 231 9.40 11.89 -24.80
N ARG A 232 10.23 11.37 -23.90
CA ARG A 232 11.12 10.22 -24.15
C ARG A 232 10.59 9.01 -23.38
N GLN A 233 10.48 7.87 -24.03
CA GLN A 233 10.00 6.60 -23.48
C GLN A 233 10.93 5.48 -23.93
N GLY A 234 11.96 5.18 -23.13
CA GLY A 234 12.98 4.19 -23.50
C GLY A 234 13.69 4.63 -24.79
N ASP A 235 13.62 3.77 -25.81
CA ASP A 235 14.23 3.97 -27.13
C ASP A 235 13.35 4.75 -28.10
N GLU A 236 12.14 5.15 -27.69
CA GLU A 236 11.20 5.92 -28.49
C GLU A 236 11.03 7.35 -27.94
N VAL A 237 10.72 8.28 -28.84
CA VAL A 237 10.38 9.67 -28.54
C VAL A 237 9.02 10.03 -29.12
N LEU A 238 8.24 10.78 -28.35
CA LEU A 238 6.98 11.36 -28.78
C LEU A 238 7.22 12.81 -29.13
N VAL A 239 7.00 13.15 -30.39
CA VAL A 239 7.22 14.51 -30.92
C VAL A 239 5.94 15.07 -31.50
N ARG A 240 5.81 16.39 -31.45
CA ARG A 240 4.72 17.15 -32.07
C ARG A 240 5.27 18.03 -33.18
N GLY A 241 4.70 17.90 -34.38
CA GLY A 241 5.02 18.75 -35.53
C GLY A 241 3.86 18.76 -36.52
N ALA A 242 3.42 19.96 -36.91
CA ALA A 242 2.26 20.13 -37.79
C ALA A 242 2.48 19.50 -39.18
N GLU A 243 3.72 19.51 -39.66
CA GLU A 243 4.10 19.05 -41.00
C GLU A 243 4.51 17.57 -41.06
N LEU A 244 4.46 16.85 -39.94
CA LEU A 244 4.88 15.44 -39.89
C LEU A 244 3.79 14.44 -40.28
N ALA A 245 2.52 14.87 -40.28
CA ALA A 245 1.41 13.98 -40.53
C ALA A 245 1.48 13.38 -41.94
N GLY A 246 1.54 12.05 -42.02
CA GLY A 246 1.57 11.31 -43.29
C GLY A 246 2.90 11.37 -44.06
N ARG A 247 3.96 11.95 -43.49
CA ARG A 247 5.29 11.98 -44.11
C ARG A 247 6.17 10.83 -43.60
N GLU A 248 7.00 10.29 -44.49
CA GLU A 248 8.04 9.33 -44.10
C GLU A 248 9.18 10.07 -43.38
N VAL A 249 9.58 9.60 -42.20
CA VAL A 249 10.65 10.19 -41.38
C VAL A 249 11.82 9.22 -41.28
N VAL A 250 13.04 9.75 -41.34
CA VAL A 250 14.27 8.96 -41.17
C VAL A 250 14.36 8.43 -39.74
N ALA A 251 14.33 7.10 -39.58
CA ALA A 251 14.41 6.44 -38.27
C ALA A 251 15.79 6.56 -37.60
N GLU A 252 16.87 6.44 -38.38
CA GLU A 252 18.24 6.53 -37.88
C GLU A 252 19.00 7.62 -38.65
N ARG A 253 19.30 8.72 -37.95
CA ARG A 253 20.02 9.82 -38.57
C ARG A 253 21.54 9.58 -38.51
N SER A 254 22.12 9.24 -39.65
CA SER A 254 23.58 9.27 -39.83
C SER A 254 24.08 10.71 -39.96
N PRO A 255 25.28 11.06 -39.45
CA PRO A 255 25.89 12.39 -39.63
C PRO A 255 26.02 12.84 -41.11
N LEU A 256 25.96 11.89 -42.05
CA LEU A 256 26.04 12.14 -43.48
C LEU A 256 24.68 12.56 -44.10
N LEU A 257 23.58 12.43 -43.36
CA LEU A 257 22.24 12.79 -43.82
C LEU A 257 21.90 14.22 -43.37
N GLY A 258 21.76 15.11 -44.35
CA GLY A 258 21.38 16.51 -44.17
C GLY A 258 20.22 16.91 -45.07
N ALA A 259 19.69 18.12 -44.85
CA ALA A 259 18.64 18.68 -45.69
C ALA A 259 19.11 18.81 -47.15
N GLY A 260 18.20 18.53 -48.09
CA GLY A 260 18.43 18.61 -49.54
C GLY A 260 19.09 17.39 -50.17
N VAL A 261 19.55 16.42 -49.37
CA VAL A 261 20.14 15.17 -49.89
C VAL A 261 19.03 14.30 -50.51
N LYS A 262 19.26 13.85 -51.75
CA LYS A 262 18.39 12.87 -52.39
C LYS A 262 18.70 11.50 -51.82
N VAL A 263 17.69 10.81 -51.32
CA VAL A 263 17.84 9.49 -50.70
C VAL A 263 16.88 8.50 -51.32
N ARG A 264 17.30 7.24 -51.36
CA ARG A 264 16.41 6.13 -51.67
C ARG A 264 15.88 5.58 -50.36
N ALA A 265 14.58 5.70 -50.13
CA ALA A 265 13.96 5.18 -48.92
C ALA A 265 14.13 3.65 -48.85
N LEU A 266 14.78 3.18 -47.78
CA LEU A 266 14.71 1.79 -47.38
C LEU A 266 13.51 1.68 -46.46
N ARG A 267 12.38 1.21 -47.00
CA ARG A 267 11.20 0.94 -46.18
C ARG A 267 11.47 -0.38 -45.47
N GLU A 268 11.40 -0.39 -44.15
CA GLU A 268 11.10 -1.63 -43.44
C GLU A 268 9.68 -2.03 -43.86
N GLU A 269 9.56 -2.75 -44.97
CA GLU A 269 8.40 -3.62 -45.17
C GLU A 269 8.39 -4.53 -43.94
N GLY A 270 7.30 -4.40 -43.19
CA GLY A 270 7.27 -4.67 -41.76
C GLY A 270 7.93 -5.98 -41.37
N ILE A 271 8.61 -5.96 -40.23
CA ILE A 271 8.86 -7.17 -39.46
C ILE A 271 7.49 -7.82 -39.29
N PRO A 272 7.18 -8.94 -39.97
CA PRO A 272 5.97 -9.67 -39.66
C PRO A 272 6.17 -10.10 -38.21
N ALA A 273 5.14 -9.88 -37.38
CA ALA A 273 5.04 -10.60 -36.12
C ALA A 273 5.44 -12.07 -36.38
N PRO A 274 6.29 -12.70 -35.55
CA PRO A 274 6.70 -14.07 -35.80
C PRO A 274 5.45 -14.88 -36.08
N GLU A 275 5.34 -15.42 -37.30
CA GLU A 275 4.16 -16.14 -37.73
C GLU A 275 3.82 -17.16 -36.65
N ALA A 276 2.59 -17.11 -36.16
CA ALA A 276 2.07 -18.16 -35.30
C ALA A 276 2.39 -19.50 -35.98
N PRO A 277 2.97 -20.48 -35.26
CA PRO A 277 3.44 -21.70 -35.89
C PRO A 277 2.29 -22.31 -36.69
N ALA A 278 2.52 -22.57 -37.99
CA ALA A 278 1.52 -23.17 -38.86
C ALA A 278 0.94 -24.42 -38.18
N LEU A 279 -0.31 -24.34 -37.77
CA LEU A 279 -1.02 -25.42 -37.11
C LEU A 279 -1.55 -26.36 -38.20
N VAL A 280 -1.15 -27.63 -38.14
CA VAL A 280 -1.56 -28.66 -39.10
C VAL A 280 -2.50 -29.64 -38.41
N GLU A 281 -3.62 -29.95 -39.07
CA GLU A 281 -4.49 -31.05 -38.66
C GLU A 281 -3.90 -32.37 -39.15
N LEU A 282 -3.47 -33.21 -38.20
CA LEU A 282 -2.95 -34.54 -38.49
C LEU A 282 -4.11 -35.51 -38.75
N THR A 283 -4.05 -36.24 -39.87
CA THR A 283 -4.96 -37.38 -40.10
C THR A 283 -4.75 -38.45 -39.02
N PRO A 284 -5.80 -39.23 -38.64
CA PRO A 284 -5.70 -40.23 -37.57
C PRO A 284 -4.57 -41.24 -37.76
N GLU A 285 -4.31 -41.65 -39.01
CA GLU A 285 -3.24 -42.58 -39.37
C GLU A 285 -1.84 -41.97 -39.18
N ARG A 286 -1.66 -40.69 -39.51
CA ARG A 286 -0.37 -39.99 -39.39
C ARG A 286 -0.03 -39.75 -37.92
N ARG A 287 -1.05 -39.44 -37.10
CA ARG A 287 -0.91 -39.29 -35.64
C ARG A 287 -0.47 -40.59 -34.96
N ALA A 288 -1.08 -41.71 -35.31
CA ALA A 288 -0.74 -43.01 -34.73
C ALA A 288 0.72 -43.41 -34.98
N LYS A 289 1.25 -43.13 -36.18
CA LYS A 289 2.66 -43.39 -36.52
C LYS A 289 3.63 -42.55 -35.70
N LEU A 290 3.33 -41.27 -35.49
CA LEU A 290 4.18 -40.35 -34.71
C LEU A 290 4.19 -40.72 -33.22
N VAL A 291 3.03 -41.09 -32.67
CA VAL A 291 2.89 -41.55 -31.28
C VAL A 291 3.69 -42.85 -31.06
N ALA A 292 3.54 -43.84 -31.95
CA ALA A 292 4.27 -45.11 -31.84
C ALA A 292 5.80 -44.92 -31.90
N PHE A 293 6.28 -43.99 -32.73
CA PHE A 293 7.71 -43.68 -32.81
C PHE A 293 8.26 -43.06 -31.51
N ILE A 294 7.50 -42.17 -30.89
CA ILE A 294 7.90 -41.51 -29.65
C ILE A 294 7.83 -42.46 -28.45
N GLU A 295 6.84 -43.35 -28.40
CA GLU A 295 6.75 -44.40 -27.39
C GLU A 295 7.89 -45.44 -27.51
N GLY A 296 8.30 -45.76 -28.74
CA GLY A 296 9.40 -46.70 -29.01
C GLY A 296 10.81 -46.14 -28.71
N ASN A 297 10.97 -44.82 -28.58
CA ASN A 297 12.28 -44.19 -28.42
C ASN A 297 12.76 -44.18 -26.95
N LYS A 298 13.55 -45.18 -26.58
CA LYS A 298 14.14 -45.34 -25.23
C LYS A 298 15.24 -44.34 -24.88
N MET A 299 15.79 -43.62 -25.86
CA MET A 299 16.84 -42.60 -25.64
C MET A 299 16.28 -41.25 -25.20
N MET A 300 14.95 -41.06 -25.23
CA MET A 300 14.31 -39.79 -24.86
C MET A 300 13.93 -39.76 -23.37
N PRO A 301 14.27 -38.67 -22.62
CA PRO A 301 13.83 -38.45 -21.25
C PRO A 301 12.31 -38.52 -21.08
N ALA A 302 11.84 -39.04 -19.94
CA ALA A 302 10.42 -39.32 -19.71
C ALA A 302 9.54 -38.06 -19.72
N ASP A 303 10.04 -36.96 -19.14
CA ASP A 303 9.38 -35.66 -19.06
C ASP A 303 9.19 -34.99 -20.43
N VAL A 304 10.14 -35.20 -21.34
CA VAL A 304 10.06 -34.70 -22.72
C VAL A 304 9.07 -35.55 -23.53
N ARG A 305 9.06 -36.87 -23.33
CA ARG A 305 8.17 -37.80 -24.03
C ARG A 305 6.70 -37.51 -23.71
N GLU A 306 6.38 -37.34 -22.44
CA GLU A 306 5.02 -37.06 -21.97
C GLU A 306 4.48 -35.73 -22.54
N ARG A 307 5.35 -34.71 -22.60
CA ARG A 307 5.02 -33.40 -23.18
C ARG A 307 4.70 -33.48 -24.67
N ILE A 308 5.48 -34.23 -25.44
CA ILE A 308 5.27 -34.35 -26.89
C ILE A 308 4.03 -35.21 -27.18
N LEU A 309 3.79 -36.26 -26.40
CA LEU A 309 2.57 -37.07 -26.53
C LEU A 309 1.31 -36.25 -26.23
N GLY A 310 1.34 -35.39 -25.21
CA GLY A 310 0.25 -34.45 -24.90
C GLY A 310 -0.04 -33.50 -26.07
N GLN A 311 1.00 -32.92 -26.67
CA GLN A 311 0.85 -32.02 -27.82
C GLN A 311 0.36 -32.74 -29.09
N LEU A 312 0.70 -34.03 -29.27
CA LEU A 312 0.18 -34.86 -30.36
C LEU A 312 -1.25 -35.37 -30.14
N GLN A 313 -1.87 -35.12 -28.98
CA GLN A 313 -3.28 -35.41 -28.71
C GLN A 313 -4.19 -34.21 -29.03
N GLU A 314 -3.65 -33.01 -29.20
CA GLU A 314 -4.42 -31.83 -29.58
C GLU A 314 -4.95 -31.91 -31.03
N PRO A 315 -6.10 -31.29 -31.34
CA PRO A 315 -6.68 -31.34 -32.68
C PRO A 315 -5.78 -30.68 -33.74
N GLN A 316 -5.00 -29.67 -33.34
CA GLN A 316 -4.09 -28.94 -34.20
C GLN A 316 -2.68 -28.94 -33.61
N VAL A 317 -1.68 -29.31 -34.41
CA VAL A 317 -0.31 -29.52 -33.95
C VAL A 317 0.66 -28.64 -34.75
N PRO A 318 1.68 -28.01 -34.13
CA PRO A 318 2.67 -27.21 -34.87
C PRO A 318 3.39 -28.01 -35.97
N ALA A 319 3.38 -27.52 -37.21
CA ALA A 319 4.03 -28.14 -38.37
C ALA A 319 5.51 -28.48 -38.11
N ASN A 320 6.23 -27.53 -37.51
CA ASN A 320 7.65 -27.67 -37.19
C ASN A 320 7.95 -28.86 -36.26
N MET A 321 6.99 -29.24 -35.40
CA MET A 321 7.14 -30.39 -34.53
C MET A 321 6.99 -31.71 -35.30
N VAL A 322 5.99 -31.78 -36.19
CA VAL A 322 5.72 -32.95 -37.04
C VAL A 322 6.89 -33.21 -37.97
N GLU A 323 7.38 -32.19 -38.68
CA GLU A 323 8.51 -32.31 -39.61
C GLU A 323 9.79 -32.78 -38.91
N ARG A 324 10.04 -32.34 -37.68
CA ARG A 324 11.22 -32.75 -36.90
C ARG A 324 11.14 -34.22 -36.43
N ILE A 325 9.94 -34.75 -36.20
CA ILE A 325 9.76 -36.16 -35.85
C ILE A 325 9.87 -37.02 -37.11
N GLU A 326 9.24 -36.60 -38.21
CA GLU A 326 9.29 -37.33 -39.49
C GLU A 326 10.70 -37.39 -40.09
N SER A 327 11.47 -36.30 -40.03
CA SER A 327 12.89 -36.30 -40.45
C SER A 327 13.77 -37.26 -39.63
N ARG A 328 13.39 -37.57 -38.39
CA ARG A 328 14.08 -38.57 -37.55
C ARG A 328 13.57 -40.00 -37.78
N MET A 329 12.39 -40.16 -38.37
CA MET A 329 11.85 -41.46 -38.81
C MET A 329 12.37 -41.87 -40.19
N GLY A 330 12.66 -40.90 -41.05
CA GLY A 330 13.09 -41.10 -42.45
C GLY A 330 14.60 -41.18 -42.66
N GLY A 331 15.38 -41.42 -41.60
CA GLY A 331 16.82 -41.68 -41.65
C GLY A 331 17.16 -43.14 -41.43
#